data_AF-A0A4V4HDX4-F1
#
_entry.id   AF-A0A4V4HDX4-F1
#
_cell.length_a   1.000
_cell.length_b   1.000
_cell.length_c   1.000
_cell.angle_alpha   90.00
_cell.angle_beta   90.00
_cell.angle_gamma   90.00
#
_symmetry.space_group_name_H-M   'P 1'
#
loop_
_entity.id
_entity.type
_entity.pdbx_description
1 polymer ?
#
loop_
_entity_poly.entity_id
_entity_poly.type
_entity_poly.pdbx_seq_one_letter_code
_entity_poly.pdbx_strand_id
1 'polypeptide(L)'
;MSRWRDIVISSPSLWSRMTVNFTYPRVCHAKPLIELYLFRSKSAPLSLHLVLFGMPRGGPEDTEHLYAMSVLGLLLSAVERWEHADLDTSDFFGFEA
;
A
#
# COMPACT_ATOMS: atom_id res chain seq x y z
N MET A 1 -23.67 -13.00 12.93
CA MET A 1 -22.57 -12.61 12.04
C MET A 1 -22.13 -13.84 11.25
N SER A 2 -21.63 -13.70 10.02
CA SER A 2 -21.19 -14.86 9.23
C SER A 2 -19.81 -15.33 9.70
N ARG A 3 -19.63 -16.65 9.86
CA ARG A 3 -18.39 -17.28 10.34
C ARG A 3 -17.14 -16.83 9.58
N TRP A 4 -17.29 -16.57 8.28
CA TRP A 4 -16.22 -16.04 7.42
C TRP A 4 -15.73 -14.65 7.82
N ARG A 5 -16.64 -13.77 8.23
CA ARG A 5 -16.28 -12.42 8.69
C ARG A 5 -15.45 -12.50 9.96
N ASP A 6 -15.83 -13.37 10.89
CA ASP A 6 -15.12 -13.54 12.15
C ASP A 6 -13.70 -14.07 11.91
N ILE A 7 -13.53 -15.03 10.99
CA ILE A 7 -12.21 -15.55 10.59
C ILE A 7 -11.34 -14.44 10.00
N VAL A 8 -11.87 -13.66 9.04
CA VAL A 8 -11.12 -12.56 8.41
C VAL A 8 -10.71 -11.51 9.45
N ILE A 9 -11.61 -11.11 10.34
CA ILE A 9 -11.37 -10.09 11.38
C ILE A 9 -10.36 -10.55 12.44
N SER A 10 -10.37 -11.85 12.78
CA SER A 10 -9.56 -12.41 13.87
C SER A 10 -8.18 -12.91 13.45
N SER A 11 -7.92 -13.11 12.15
CA SER A 11 -6.67 -13.69 11.64
C SER A 11 -5.70 -12.61 11.14
N PRO A 12 -4.64 -12.26 11.91
CA PRO A 12 -3.76 -11.15 11.54
C PRO A 12 -2.98 -11.37 10.25
N SER A 13 -2.61 -12.62 9.95
CA SER A 13 -1.88 -12.98 8.73
C SER A 13 -2.64 -12.64 7.46
N LEU A 14 -3.98 -12.65 7.47
CA LEU A 14 -4.79 -12.27 6.31
C LEU A 14 -4.69 -10.77 5.97
N TRP A 15 -4.20 -9.95 6.89
CA TRP A 15 -4.01 -8.51 6.71
C TRP A 15 -2.54 -8.13 6.57
N SER A 16 -1.65 -9.12 6.49
CA SER A 16 -0.20 -8.90 6.47
C SER A 16 0.38 -8.68 5.08
N ARG A 17 -0.41 -8.97 4.03
CA ARG A 17 -0.02 -8.80 2.63
C ARG A 17 -0.81 -7.67 2.00
N MET A 18 -0.14 -6.68 1.43
CA MET A 18 -0.81 -5.55 0.78
C MET A 18 -0.13 -5.14 -0.52
N THR A 19 -0.94 -4.71 -1.48
CA THR A 19 -0.48 -4.05 -2.70
C THR A 19 -0.82 -2.57 -2.59
N VAL A 20 0.20 -1.72 -2.63
CA VAL A 20 0.06 -0.27 -2.51
C VAL A 20 0.32 0.36 -3.87
N ASN A 21 -0.69 1.07 -4.37
CA ASN A 21 -0.61 1.75 -5.65
C ASN A 21 -0.43 3.26 -5.42
N PHE A 22 0.72 3.79 -5.86
CA PHE A 22 1.09 5.21 -5.67
C PHE A 22 0.51 6.15 -6.72
N THR A 23 -0.32 5.65 -7.63
CA THR A 23 -0.89 6.41 -8.75
C THR A 23 -2.09 7.23 -8.30
N TYR A 24 -2.19 8.48 -8.77
CA TYR A 24 -3.39 9.28 -8.59
C TYR A 24 -4.59 8.72 -9.39
N PRO A 25 -5.83 8.75 -8.86
CA PRO A 25 -6.24 9.19 -7.52
C PRO A 25 -6.19 8.09 -6.45
N ARG A 26 -5.68 6.89 -6.78
CA ARG A 26 -5.70 5.73 -5.87
C ARG A 26 -4.92 5.99 -4.59
N VAL A 27 -3.78 6.67 -4.68
CA VAL A 27 -2.95 7.04 -3.53
C VAL A 27 -3.70 7.91 -2.51
N CYS A 28 -4.65 8.73 -2.95
CA CYS A 28 -5.46 9.59 -2.06
C CYS A 28 -6.34 8.79 -1.09
N HIS A 29 -6.69 7.56 -1.45
CA HIS A 29 -7.51 6.67 -0.63
C HIS A 29 -6.69 5.57 0.06
N ALA A 30 -5.39 5.49 -0.17
CA ALA A 30 -4.54 4.42 0.33
C ALA A 30 -4.32 4.50 1.85
N LYS A 31 -4.18 5.71 2.39
CA LYS A 31 -3.87 5.93 3.82
C LYS A 31 -4.81 5.19 4.79
N PRO A 32 -6.15 5.39 4.77
CA PRO A 32 -7.05 4.70 5.72
C PRO A 32 -7.04 3.18 5.55
N LEU A 33 -6.79 2.67 4.33
CA LEU A 33 -6.69 1.24 4.09
C LEU A 33 -5.40 0.67 4.67
N ILE A 34 -4.26 1.36 4.51
CA ILE A 34 -2.99 0.93 5.09
C ILE A 34 -3.07 0.95 6.62
N GLU A 35 -3.65 2.00 7.22
CA GLU A 35 -3.90 2.06 8.67
C GLU A 35 -4.72 0.85 9.15
N LEU A 36 -5.76 0.48 8.42
CA LEU A 36 -6.57 -0.70 8.72
C LEU A 36 -5.75 -2.01 8.63
N TYR A 37 -4.95 -2.17 7.57
CA TYR A 37 -4.09 -3.36 7.41
C TYR A 37 -3.04 -3.46 8.51
N LEU A 38 -2.39 -2.35 8.86
CA LEU A 38 -1.41 -2.29 9.96
C LEU A 38 -2.05 -2.62 11.31
N PHE A 39 -3.24 -2.05 11.59
CA PHE A 39 -4.00 -2.33 12.81
C PHE A 39 -4.38 -3.82 12.92
N ARG A 40 -4.86 -4.41 11.82
CA ARG A 40 -5.35 -5.79 11.81
C ARG A 40 -4.23 -6.83 11.80
N SER A 41 -3.11 -6.53 11.17
CA SER A 41 -1.95 -7.44 11.07
C SER A 41 -1.18 -7.59 12.39
N LYS A 42 -1.37 -6.68 13.36
CA LYS A 42 -0.76 -6.73 14.70
C LYS A 42 0.77 -6.81 14.64
N SER A 43 1.37 -7.96 14.97
CA SER A 43 2.80 -8.22 14.92
C SER A 43 3.20 -9.16 13.78
N ALA A 44 2.25 -9.53 12.90
CA ALA A 44 2.54 -10.41 11.78
C ALA A 44 3.57 -9.76 10.83
N PRO A 45 4.50 -10.54 10.25
CA PRO A 45 5.44 -10.06 9.25
C PRO A 45 4.71 -9.53 8.02
N LEU A 46 5.12 -8.39 7.48
CA LEU A 46 4.45 -7.70 6.38
C LEU A 46 5.09 -8.05 5.03
N SER A 47 4.24 -8.34 4.05
CA SER A 47 4.61 -8.51 2.65
C SER A 47 4.01 -7.38 1.82
N LEU A 48 4.85 -6.49 1.30
CA LEU A 48 4.46 -5.31 0.56
C LEU A 48 4.76 -5.48 -0.93
N HIS A 49 3.79 -5.15 -1.77
CA HIS A 49 3.99 -4.99 -3.20
C HIS A 49 3.68 -3.54 -3.57
N LEU A 50 4.70 -2.74 -3.83
CA LEU A 50 4.61 -1.31 -4.11
C LEU A 50 4.59 -1.12 -5.62
N VAL A 51 3.52 -0.54 -6.15
CA VAL A 51 3.38 -0.35 -7.60
C VAL A 51 3.33 1.12 -7.95
N LEU A 52 4.25 1.50 -8.84
CA LEU A 52 4.35 2.83 -9.44
C LEU A 52 3.76 2.75 -10.85
N PHE A 53 2.50 3.15 -11.05
CA PHE A 53 1.94 3.26 -12.40
C PHE A 53 2.01 4.71 -12.89
N GLY A 54 2.94 4.98 -13.80
CA GLY A 54 2.84 6.02 -14.84
C GLY A 54 2.69 7.49 -14.43
N MET A 55 2.86 8.36 -15.44
CA MET A 55 2.81 9.82 -15.34
C MET A 55 1.49 10.34 -14.75
N PRO A 56 1.52 11.40 -13.92
CA PRO A 56 0.35 12.10 -13.39
C PRO A 56 -0.68 12.37 -14.51
N ARG A 57 -1.86 11.76 -14.44
CA ARG A 57 -2.93 11.95 -15.45
C ARG A 57 -3.81 13.19 -15.18
N GLY A 58 -3.22 14.26 -14.65
CA GLY A 58 -3.91 15.55 -14.47
C GLY A 58 -4.36 15.90 -13.05
N GLY A 59 -3.69 15.36 -12.03
CA GLY A 59 -3.78 15.90 -10.67
C GLY A 59 -2.82 17.08 -10.46
N PRO A 60 -3.04 17.94 -9.45
CA PRO A 60 -2.05 18.94 -9.06
C PRO A 60 -0.78 18.22 -8.60
N GLU A 61 0.32 18.43 -9.32
CA GLU A 61 1.61 17.74 -9.18
C GLU A 61 2.10 17.70 -7.71
N ASP A 62 1.96 18.84 -7.02
CA ASP A 62 2.35 18.99 -5.61
C ASP A 62 1.54 18.10 -4.65
N THR A 63 0.28 17.82 -4.98
CA THR A 63 -0.64 17.09 -4.10
C THR A 63 -0.42 15.58 -4.17
N GLU A 64 -0.10 15.06 -5.36
CA GLU A 64 0.19 13.64 -5.55
C GLU A 64 1.42 13.21 -4.74
N HIS A 65 2.47 14.04 -4.77
CA HIS A 65 3.70 13.80 -4.03
C HIS A 65 3.46 13.78 -2.52
N LEU A 66 2.65 14.70 -1.99
CA LEU A 66 2.31 14.74 -0.56
C LEU A 66 1.56 13.49 -0.09
N TYR A 67 0.62 12.99 -0.89
CA TYR A 67 -0.08 11.74 -0.56
C TYR A 67 0.87 10.53 -0.61
N ALA A 68 1.71 10.46 -1.65
CA ALA A 68 2.71 9.39 -1.77
C ALA A 68 3.67 9.39 -0.57
N MET A 69 4.18 10.56 -0.17
CA MET A 69 5.06 10.69 0.99
C MET A 69 4.34 10.35 2.30
N SER A 70 3.07 10.74 2.47
CA SER A 70 2.30 10.34 3.66
C SER A 70 2.08 8.83 3.72
N VAL A 71 1.83 8.18 2.58
CA VAL A 71 1.68 6.73 2.49
C VAL A 71 3.01 6.03 2.77
N LEU A 72 4.11 6.51 2.18
CA LEU A 72 5.44 5.97 2.40
C LEU A 72 5.86 6.09 3.87
N GLY A 73 5.64 7.25 4.49
CA GLY A 73 5.93 7.45 5.92
C GLY A 73 5.16 6.48 6.82
N LEU A 74 3.91 6.17 6.47
CA LEU A 74 3.11 5.20 7.20
C LEU A 74 3.65 3.77 7.04
N LEU A 75 4.05 3.38 5.84
CA LEU A 75 4.66 2.06 5.60
C LEU A 75 5.98 1.92 6.36
N LEU A 76 6.83 2.96 6.32
CA LEU A 76 8.12 3.00 7.02
C LEU A 76 7.96 2.95 8.54
N SER A 77 6.85 3.44 9.10
CA SER A 77 6.56 3.30 10.54
C SER A 77 6.46 1.84 11.00
N ALA A 78 6.30 0.89 10.06
CA ALA A 78 6.22 -0.54 10.31
C ALA A 78 7.40 -1.33 9.71
N VAL A 79 8.50 -0.68 9.34
CA VAL A 79 9.64 -1.29 8.61
C VAL A 79 10.26 -2.49 9.34
N GLU A 80 10.30 -2.48 10.67
CA GLU A 80 10.82 -3.59 11.49
C GLU A 80 10.05 -4.90 11.32
N ARG A 81 8.82 -4.82 10.79
CA ARG A 81 7.96 -5.98 10.55
C ARG A 81 8.05 -6.50 9.13
N TRP A 82 8.77 -5.85 8.23
CA TRP A 82 8.77 -6.22 6.82
C TRP A 82 9.53 -7.54 6.61
N GLU A 83 8.85 -8.49 5.98
CA GLU A 83 9.44 -9.75 5.51
C GLU A 83 9.82 -9.65 4.03
N HIS A 84 8.93 -9.06 3.23
CA HIS A 84 9.12 -8.83 1.80
C HIS A 84 8.64 -7.43 1.42
N ALA A 85 9.39 -6.76 0.57
CA ALA A 85 8.99 -5.49 -0.03
C ALA A 85 9.49 -5.43 -1.47
N ASP A 86 8.57 -5.58 -2.40
CA ASP A 86 8.85 -5.55 -3.84
C ASP A 86 8.39 -4.22 -4.41
N LEU A 87 9.25 -3.62 -5.24
CA LEU A 87 8.95 -2.39 -5.98
C LEU A 87 8.79 -2.71 -7.46
N ASP A 88 7.57 -2.56 -7.96
CA ASP A 88 7.27 -2.72 -9.37
C ASP A 88 7.33 -1.36 -10.08
N THR A 89 8.32 -1.25 -10.97
CA THR A 89 8.60 -0.08 -11.83
C THR A 89 8.38 -0.39 -13.31
N SER A 90 7.86 -1.57 -13.65
CA SER A 90 7.79 -2.05 -15.02
C SER A 90 7.00 -1.12 -15.95
N ASP A 91 5.95 -0.49 -15.46
CA ASP A 91 5.14 0.47 -16.22
C ASP A 91 5.79 1.85 -16.41
N PHE A 92 6.92 2.12 -15.74
CA PHE A 92 7.67 3.37 -15.91
C PHE A 92 8.55 3.35 -17.18
N PHE A 93 8.99 2.16 -17.61
CA PHE A 93 9.89 1.98 -18.76
C PHE A 93 9.18 1.51 -20.04
N GLY A 94 7.86 1.34 -20.02
CA GLY A 94 7.08 0.83 -21.16
C GLY A 94 6.89 1.79 -22.35
N PHE A 95 7.61 2.92 -22.40
CA PHE A 95 7.48 3.96 -23.44
C PHE A 95 8.72 4.17 -24.32
N GLU A 96 9.79 3.37 -24.16
CA GLU A 96 10.91 3.33 -25.12
C GLU A 96 10.80 2.09 -26.02
N ALA A 97 9.88 2.12 -27.00
CA ALA A 97 9.87 1.20 -28.14
C ALA A 97 9.22 1.86 -29.36
#